data_AF-A0A537GJ70-F1
#
_entry.id   AF-A0A537GJ70-F1
#
_cell.length_a   1.000
_cell.length_b   1.000
_cell.length_c   1.000
_cell.angle_alpha   90.00
_cell.angle_beta   90.00
_cell.angle_gamma   90.00
#
_symmetry.space_group_name_H-M   'P 1'
#
loop_
_entity.id
_entity.type
_entity.pdbx_description
1 polymer ?
#
loop_
_entity_poly.entity_id
_entity_poly.type
_entity_poly.pdbx_seq_one_letter_code
_entity_poly.pdbx_strand_id
1 'polypeptide(L)' 'MNVLVTGITGFIGSILATKLVEQGDDVYGLVRHSSERELKRIEKIVPKIHLIEGDLVRFHDYHSTIPIHTSESILMER' A
#
# COMPACT_ATOMS: atom_id res chain seq x y z
N MET A 1 3.12 7.30 -11.92
CA MET A 1 2.12 6.24 -12.20
C MET A 1 1.38 5.91 -10.91
N ASN A 2 0.13 5.45 -10.97
CA ASN A 2 -0.59 5.04 -9.76
C ASN A 2 -0.28 3.57 -9.47
N VAL A 3 0.30 3.26 -8.31
CA VAL A 3 0.75 1.91 -7.95
C VAL A 3 0.15 1.46 -6.63
N LEU A 4 -0.54 0.33 -6.64
CA LEU A 4 -1.03 -0.32 -5.43
C LEU A 4 -0.05 -1.39 -4.96
N VAL A 5 0.45 -1.24 -3.74
CA VAL A 5 1.32 -2.20 -3.06
C VAL A 5 0.54 -2.91 -1.96
N THR A 6 0.27 -4.19 -2.18
CA THR A 6 -0.25 -5.09 -1.15
C THR A 6 0.90 -5.62 -0.29
N GLY A 7 0.72 -5.72 1.02
CA GLY A 7 1.83 -6.12 1.92
C GLY A 7 2.88 -5.03 2.07
N ILE A 8 2.49 -3.76 1.94
CA ILE A 8 3.37 -2.58 2.00
C ILE A 8 4.19 -2.48 3.31
N THR A 9 3.67 -3.03 4.41
CA THR A 9 4.35 -3.09 5.71
C THR A 9 5.39 -4.21 5.82
N GLY A 10 5.44 -5.10 4.83
CA GLY A 10 6.36 -6.23 4.74
C GLY A 10 7.80 -5.80 4.42
N PHE A 11 8.73 -6.76 4.52
CA PHE A 11 10.15 -6.50 4.28
C PHE A 11 10.39 -5.99 2.85
N ILE A 12 9.88 -6.70 1.85
CA ILE A 12 10.07 -6.32 0.45
C ILE A 12 9.13 -5.18 0.05
N GLY A 13 7.87 -5.23 0.48
CA GLY A 13 6.87 -4.19 0.18
C GLY A 13 7.30 -2.79 0.65
N SER A 14 7.92 -2.69 1.83
CA SER A 14 8.41 -1.40 2.34
C SER A 14 9.57 -0.82 1.50
N ILE A 15 10.48 -1.68 1.03
CA ILE A 15 11.59 -1.28 0.14
C ILE A 15 11.05 -0.89 -1.24
N LEU A 16 10.11 -1.66 -1.79
CA LEU A 16 9.47 -1.38 -3.07
C LEU A 16 8.74 -0.04 -3.02
N ALA A 17 7.90 0.18 -2.01
CA ALA A 17 7.16 1.44 -1.84
C ALA A 17 8.10 2.64 -1.71
N THR A 18 9.24 2.49 -1.02
CA THR A 18 10.24 3.55 -0.92
C THR A 18 10.80 3.91 -2.29
N LYS A 19 11.18 2.91 -3.10
CA LYS A 19 11.71 3.14 -4.46
C LYS A 19 10.69 3.80 -5.38
N LEU A 20 9.43 3.37 -5.33
CA LEU A 20 8.34 3.94 -6.14
C LEU A 20 8.10 5.42 -5.77
N VAL A 21 8.09 5.75 -4.47
CA VAL A 21 8.01 7.15 -4.01
C VAL A 21 9.21 7.97 -4.50
N GLU A 22 10.43 7.41 -4.46
CA GLU A 22 11.64 8.08 -4.97
C GLU A 22 11.61 8.28 -6.50
N GLN A 23 10.91 7.42 -7.23
CA GLN A 23 10.69 7.54 -8.68
C GLN A 23 9.60 8.57 -9.05
N GLY A 24 8.86 9.08 -8.06
CA GLY A 24 7.77 10.04 -8.27
C GLY A 24 6.42 9.39 -8.58
N ASP A 25 6.26 8.10 -8.28
CA ASP A 25 4.97 7.41 -8.40
C ASP A 25 4.02 7.76 -7.27
N ASP A 26 2.72 7.68 -7.57
CA ASP A 26 1.64 7.86 -6.61
C ASP A 26 1.31 6.49 -5.99
N VAL A 27 1.78 6.27 -4.77
CA VAL A 27 1.81 4.94 -4.13
C VAL A 27 0.66 4.78 -3.16
N TYR A 28 -0.11 3.71 -3.36
CA TYR A 28 -1.20 3.28 -2.51
C TYR A 28 -0.79 2.01 -1.76
N GLY A 29 -0.98 1.97 -0.46
CA GLY A 29 -0.61 0.86 0.40
C GLY A 29 -1.81 0.24 1.07
N LEU A 30 -2.04 -1.06 0.85
CA LEU A 30 -3.07 -1.79 1.57
C LEU A 30 -2.55 -2.21 2.95
N VAL A 31 -3.21 -1.76 4.01
CA VAL A 31 -2.90 -2.10 5.40
C VAL A 31 -4.12 -2.75 6.08
N ARG A 32 -3.88 -3.67 7.00
CA ARG A 32 -4.96 -4.27 7.79
C ARG A 32 -5.29 -3.37 8.98
N HIS A 33 -6.52 -3.44 9.50
CA HIS A 33 -6.94 -2.62 10.64
C HIS A 33 -6.05 -2.75 11.89
N SER A 34 -5.37 -3.89 12.10
CA SER A 34 -4.49 -4.15 13.26
C SER A 34 -3.01 -3.77 13.07
N SER A 35 -2.67 -2.87 12.14
CA SER A 35 -1.29 -2.70 11.64
C SER A 35 -0.45 -1.60 12.30
N GLU A 36 -0.86 -0.98 13.41
CA GLU A 36 -0.09 0.13 14.03
C GLU A 36 1.39 -0.21 14.29
N ARG A 37 1.70 -1.47 14.67
CA ARG A 37 3.11 -1.92 14.84
C ARG A 37 3.86 -2.10 13.52
N GLU A 38 3.15 -2.26 12.42
CA GLU A 38 3.73 -2.64 11.12
C GLU A 38 4.17 -1.43 10.27
N LEU A 39 3.74 -0.22 10.63
CA LEU A 39 4.10 1.00 9.89
C LEU A 39 5.57 1.43 10.06
N LYS A 40 6.29 0.91 11.04
CA LYS A 40 7.69 1.30 11.33
C LYS A 40 8.62 1.23 10.12
N ARG A 41 8.41 0.26 9.22
CA ARG A 41 9.27 0.10 8.03
C ARG A 41 9.04 1.18 6.98
N ILE A 42 7.85 1.76 6.96
CA ILE A 42 7.44 2.77 5.98
C ILE A 42 7.25 4.16 6.59
N GLU A 43 7.54 4.34 7.88
CA GLU A 43 7.32 5.59 8.63
C GLU A 43 7.81 6.85 7.90
N LYS A 44 8.98 6.77 7.25
CA LYS A 44 9.57 7.88 6.49
C LYS A 44 8.80 8.26 5.22
N ILE A 45 8.06 7.31 4.64
CA ILE A 45 7.30 7.49 3.41
C ILE A 45 5.79 7.56 3.65
N VAL A 46 5.29 7.24 4.85
CA VAL A 46 3.87 7.43 5.25
C VAL A 46 3.30 8.79 4.81
N PRO A 47 3.98 9.95 5.01
CA PRO A 47 3.43 11.24 4.57
C PRO A 47 3.39 11.44 3.05
N LYS A 48 3.93 10.49 2.26
CA LYS A 48 4.07 10.55 0.80
C LYS A 48 3.28 9.45 0.07
N ILE A 49 2.49 8.66 0.80
CA ILE A 49 1.72 7.54 0.25
C ILE A 49 0.27 7.59 0.74
N HIS A 50 -0.60 6.86 0.05
CA HIS A 50 -2.01 6.72 0.40
C HIS A 50 -2.24 5.36 1.08
N LEU A 51 -2.51 5.34 2.38
CA LEU A 51 -2.85 4.11 3.08
C LEU A 51 -4.35 3.81 2.96
N ILE A 52 -4.66 2.57 2.58
CA ILE A 52 -6.01 2.05 2.41
C ILE A 52 -6.18 0.91 3.41
N GLU A 53 -7.19 1.01 4.26
CA GLU A 53 -7.54 -0.11 5.13
C GLU A 53 -8.29 -1.18 4.33
N GLY A 54 -7.85 -2.43 4.42
CA GLY A 54 -8.56 -3.55 3.83
C GLY A 54 -7.90 -4.90 4.12
N ASP A 55 -8.67 -5.97 3.95
CA ASP A 55 -8.22 -7.34 4.12
C ASP A 55 -8.42 -8.12 2.83
N LEU A 56 -7.36 -8.71 2.28
CA LEU A 56 -7.39 -9.50 1.06
C LEU A 56 -8.17 -10.82 1.22
N VAL A 57 -8.43 -11.27 2.46
CA VAL A 57 -9.15 -12.51 2.76
C VAL A 57 -10.68 -12.30 2.77
N ARG A 58 -11.16 -11.07 2.95
CA ARG A 58 -12.60 -10.75 2.95
C ARG A 58 -12.94 -9.81 1.79
N PHE A 59 -13.53 -10.37 0.74
CA PHE A 59 -14.09 -9.65 -0.41
C PHE A 59 -15.36 -8.82 -0.08
N HIS A 60 -15.72 -8.65 1.20
CA HIS A 60 -16.98 -8.02 1.62
C HIS A 60 -16.73 -7.01 2.74
N ASP A 61 -16.10 -5.89 2.38
CA ASP A 61 -16.33 -4.56 2.96
C ASP A 61 -15.38 -3.56 2.27
N TYR A 62 -15.80 -3.11 1.09
CA TYR A 62 -15.12 -2.03 0.37
C TYR A 62 -15.77 -0.71 0.76
N HIS A 63 -15.25 -0.04 1.79
CA HIS A 63 -15.60 1.34 2.13
C HIS A 63 -14.39 2.26 1.95
N SER A 64 -13.80 2.26 0.75
CA SER A 64 -12.79 3.23 0.36
C SER A 64 -13.07 3.72 -1.06
N THR A 65 -13.66 4.91 -1.16
CA THR A 65 -13.84 5.63 -2.42
C THR A 65 -12.48 5.98 -3.00
N ILE A 66 -12.00 5.19 -3.95
CA ILE A 66 -10.85 5.54 -4.80
C ILE A 66 -11.29 5.31 -6.24
N PRO A 67 -11.14 6.30 -7.14
CA PRO A 67 -11.33 6.05 -8.56
C PRO A 67 -10.10 5.28 -9.05
N ILE A 68 -10.13 3.95 -8.90
CA ILE A 68 -9.09 3.06 -9.43
C ILE A 68 -9.33 2.93 -10.94
N HIS A 69 -9.21 4.04 -11.66
CA HIS A 69 -9.11 4.04 -13.10
C HIS A 69 -7.61 4.06 -13.42
N THR A 70 -7.08 2.93 -13.94
CA THR A 70 -5.72 2.78 -14.51
C THR A 70 -4.54 2.67 -13.52
N SER A 71 -4.61 1.80 -12.50
CA SER A 71 -3.45 1.46 -11.66
C SER A 71 -2.89 0.07 -12.02
N GLU A 72 -1.57 -0.05 -12.22
CA GLU A 72 -0.91 -1.36 -12.27
C GLU A 72 -0.78 -1.89 -10.84
N SER A 73 -1.41 -3.04 -10.57
CA SER A 73 -1.34 -3.72 -9.28
C SER A 73 -0.11 -4.62 -9.23
N ILE A 74 0.88 -4.27 -8.41
CA ILE A 74 2.02 -5.15 -8.14
C ILE A 74 1.67 -5.98 -6.89
N LEU A 75 1.25 -7.22 -7.14
CA LEU A 75 0.99 -8.20 -6.10
C LEU A 75 2.32 -8.84 -5.66
N MET A 76 2.71 -8.63 -4.41
CA MET A 76 3.83 -9.34 -3.78
C MET A 76 3.27 -10.35 -2.77
N GLU A 77 3.10 -11.59 -3.24
CA GLU A 77 2.83 -12.75 -2.40
C GLU A 77 4.16 -13.35 -1.95
N ARG A 78 4.40 -13.35 -0.63
CA ARG A 78 5.44 -14.04 0.15
C ARG A 78 6.85 -14.19 -0.43
#